data_AF-A0A7U4RPX6-F1
#
_entry.id   AF-A0A7U4RPX6-F1
#
_cell.length_a   1.000
_cell.length_b   1.000
_cell.length_c   1.000
_cell.angle_alpha   90.00
_cell.angle_beta   90.00
_cell.angle_gamma   90.00
#
_symmetry.space_group_name_H-M   'P 1'
#
loop_
_entity.id
_entity.type
_entity.pdbx_description
1 polymer ?
#
loop_
_entity_poly.entity_id
_entity_poly.type
_entity_poly.pdbx_seq_one_letter_code
_entity_poly.pdbx_strand_id
1 'polypeptide(L)' 'MILKLIIFAIAGIFIYKLLGGKLPTVPKPKSKEQKKLDEDTLVECSKCDTYVTMKECIIIHGKYYCDECAKEEMR' A
#
# COMPACT_ATOMS: atom_id res chain seq x y z
N MET A 1 -21.87 -6.48 -39.98
CA MET A 1 -21.49 -5.08 -39.64
C MET A 1 -20.75 -4.97 -38.30
N ILE A 2 -21.06 -5.81 -37.30
CA ILE A 2 -20.35 -5.86 -36.00
C ILE A 2 -18.86 -6.26 -36.12
N LEU A 3 -18.52 -7.16 -37.05
CA LEU A 3 -17.15 -7.68 -37.19
C LEU A 3 -16.14 -6.60 -37.63
N LYS A 4 -16.57 -5.66 -38.47
CA LYS A 4 -15.78 -4.50 -38.88
C LYS A 4 -15.48 -3.55 -37.71
N LEU A 5 -16.39 -3.43 -36.75
CA LEU A 5 -16.21 -2.59 -35.56
C LEU A 5 -15.18 -3.19 -34.57
N ILE A 6 -15.17 -4.51 -34.42
CA ILE A 6 -14.21 -5.20 -33.54
C ILE A 6 -12.78 -5.02 -34.07
N ILE A 7 -12.59 -5.15 -35.39
CA ILE A 7 -11.28 -4.96 -36.02
C ILE A 7 -10.80 -3.51 -35.85
N PHE A 8 -11.70 -2.53 -35.99
CA PHE A 8 -11.37 -1.12 -35.80
C PHE A 8 -10.98 -0.80 -34.35
N ALA A 9 -11.66 -1.40 -33.37
CA ALA A 9 -11.35 -1.23 -31.96
C ALA A 9 -9.95 -1.79 -31.60
N ILE A 10 -9.61 -2.97 -32.13
CA ILE A 10 -8.30 -3.60 -31.89
C ILE A 10 -7.18 -2.75 -32.52
N ALA A 11 -7.36 -2.28 -33.76
CA ALA A 11 -6.39 -1.43 -34.44
C ALA A 11 -6.17 -0.10 -33.70
N GLY A 12 -7.24 0.53 -33.20
CA GLY A 12 -7.15 1.75 -32.40
C GLY A 12 -6.37 1.58 -31.10
N ILE A 13 -6.58 0.47 -30.38
CA ILE A 13 -5.83 0.16 -29.15
C ILE A 13 -4.34 -0.08 -29.47
N PHE A 14 -4.04 -0.74 -30.60
CA PHE A 14 -2.66 -1.02 -31.00
C PHE A 14 -1.88 0.24 -31.34
N ILE A 15 -2.49 1.16 -32.09
CA ILE A 15 -1.92 2.48 -32.40
C ILE A 15 -1.73 3.29 -31.11
N TYR A 16 -2.73 3.31 -30.22
CA TYR A 16 -2.64 4.00 -28.93
C TYR A 16 -1.49 3.47 -28.06
N LYS A 17 -1.27 2.15 -28.04
CA LYS A 17 -0.15 1.50 -27.34
C LYS A 17 1.20 1.85 -27.96
N LEU A 18 1.29 1.91 -29.29
CA LEU A 18 2.53 2.24 -30.01
C LEU A 18 2.91 3.72 -29.88
N LEU A 19 1.95 4.64 -29.81
CA LEU A 19 2.19 6.08 -29.66
C LEU A 19 2.56 6.50 -28.22
N GLY A 20 2.92 5.55 -27.35
CA GLY A 20 3.30 5.85 -25.97
C GLY A 20 2.10 6.22 -25.08
N GLY A 21 0.90 5.79 -25.46
CA GLY A 21 -0.30 5.91 -24.65
C GLY A 21 -0.12 5.20 -23.32
N LYS A 22 0.26 5.96 -22.30
CA LYS A 22 0.14 5.54 -20.91
C LYS A 22 -1.35 5.41 -20.65
N LEU A 23 -1.87 4.19 -20.76
CA LEU A 23 -3.19 3.88 -20.24
C LEU A 23 -3.23 4.44 -18.81
N PRO A 24 -4.17 5.34 -18.47
CA PRO A 24 -4.39 5.68 -17.07
C PRO A 24 -4.61 4.34 -16.39
N THR A 25 -3.71 4.00 -15.47
CA THR A 25 -3.79 2.75 -14.72
C THR A 25 -5.13 2.82 -14.03
N VAL A 26 -6.13 2.11 -14.59
CA VAL A 26 -7.38 1.85 -13.91
C VAL A 26 -6.94 1.32 -12.56
N PRO A 27 -7.18 2.03 -11.45
CA PRO A 27 -6.74 1.55 -10.16
C PRO A 27 -7.42 0.21 -10.00
N LYS A 28 -6.64 -0.88 -10.12
CA LYS A 28 -7.09 -2.21 -9.74
C LYS A 28 -7.76 -2.01 -8.38
N PRO A 29 -9.01 -2.45 -8.17
CA PRO A 29 -9.57 -2.44 -6.84
C PRO A 29 -8.54 -3.20 -6.01
N LYS A 30 -7.85 -2.49 -5.11
CA LYS A 30 -6.81 -3.07 -4.28
C LYS A 30 -7.51 -4.23 -3.58
N SER A 31 -7.20 -5.45 -4.01
CA SER A 31 -7.60 -6.64 -3.30
C SER A 31 -7.21 -6.41 -1.84
N LYS A 32 -8.14 -6.68 -0.95
CA LYS A 32 -8.07 -6.41 0.49
C LYS A 32 -6.93 -7.22 1.11
N GLU A 33 -5.70 -6.82 0.89
CA GLU A 33 -4.55 -7.40 1.56
C GLU A 33 -3.47 -6.33 1.60
N GLN A 34 -3.13 -5.93 2.83
CA GLN A 34 -2.06 -5.00 3.15
C GLN A 34 -2.33 -3.56 2.71
N LYS A 35 -3.17 -2.88 3.49
CA LYS A 35 -2.75 -1.57 4.00
C LYS A 35 -1.40 -1.82 4.70
N LYS A 36 -0.30 -1.75 3.95
CA LYS A 36 0.98 -1.40 4.55
C LYS A 36 0.70 -0.03 5.16
N LEU A 37 0.46 0.03 6.47
CA LEU A 37 0.59 1.30 7.17
C LEU A 37 1.96 1.82 6.73
N ASP A 38 1.98 3.03 6.19
CA ASP A 38 3.21 3.66 5.77
C ASP A 38 4.22 3.49 6.91
N GLU A 39 5.43 3.03 6.62
CA GLU A 39 6.45 2.71 7.62
C GLU A 39 6.72 3.90 8.56
N ASP A 40 6.48 5.11 8.06
CA ASP A 40 6.59 6.40 8.73
C ASP A 40 5.35 6.79 9.57
N THR A 41 4.34 5.92 9.67
CA THR A 41 3.17 6.16 10.50
C THR A 41 3.61 6.20 11.97
N LEU A 42 3.32 7.30 12.66
CA LEU A 42 3.61 7.44 14.09
C LEU A 42 2.54 6.75 14.92
N VAL A 43 2.97 5.93 15.87
CA VAL A 43 2.14 5.27 16.88
C VAL A 43 2.64 5.59 18.28
N GLU A 44 1.71 5.61 19.22
CA GLU A 44 1.98 6.00 20.61
C GLU A 44 2.43 4.80 21.44
N CYS A 45 3.52 4.94 22.17
CA CYS A 45 4.00 3.92 23.09
C CYS A 45 3.03 3.79 24.27
N SER A 46 2.54 2.58 24.53
CA SER A 46 1.58 2.29 25.61
C SER A 46 2.14 2.41 27.04
N LYS A 47 3.41 2.79 27.21
CA LYS A 47 4.09 2.89 28.52
C LYS A 47 4.58 4.29 28.87
N CYS A 48 5.12 5.03 27.89
CA CYS A 48 5.73 6.34 28.11
C CYS A 48 5.14 7.45 27.21
N ASP A 49 4.06 7.15 26.49
CA ASP A 49 3.30 8.09 25.63
C ASP A 49 4.15 8.77 24.53
N THR A 50 5.33 8.21 24.23
CA THR A 50 6.21 8.70 23.16
C THR A 50 5.73 8.17 21.81
N TYR A 51 5.76 9.03 20.78
CA TYR A 51 5.44 8.65 19.41
C TYR A 51 6.66 8.05 18.71
N VAL A 52 6.50 6.83 18.21
CA VAL A 52 7.52 6.07 17.46
C VAL A 52 6.95 5.65 16.11
N THR A 53 7.81 5.48 15.11
CA THR A 53 7.35 5.02 13.79
C THR A 53 6.93 3.55 13.85
N MET A 54 5.97 3.16 13.02
CA MET A 54 5.55 1.76 12.89
C MET A 54 6.72 0.83 12.55
N LYS A 55 7.73 1.36 11.85
CA LYS A 55 8.96 0.64 11.51
C LYS A 55 9.87 0.36 12.72
N GLU A 56 9.89 1.24 13.70
CA GLU A 56 10.79 1.18 14.87
C GLU A 56 10.08 0.68 16.14
N CYS A 57 8.75 0.64 16.13
CA CYS A 57 7.96 0.15 17.26
C CYS A 57 8.01 -1.38 17.38
N ILE A 58 7.91 -1.87 18.62
CA ILE A 58 7.83 -3.29 18.93
C ILE A 58 6.43 -3.58 19.46
N ILE A 59 5.78 -4.62 18.91
CA ILE A 59 4.42 -5.00 19.30
C ILE A 59 4.49 -6.12 20.33
N ILE A 60 4.03 -5.84 21.55
CA ILE A 60 3.95 -6.82 22.65
C ILE A 60 2.48 -6.94 23.05
N HIS A 61 1.90 -8.13 22.98
CA HIS A 61 0.48 -8.39 23.27
C HIS A 61 -0.51 -7.47 22.52
N GLY A 62 -0.17 -7.06 21.29
CA GLY A 62 -1.01 -6.17 20.48
C GLY A 62 -0.97 -4.69 20.86
N LYS A 63 -0.07 -4.30 21.78
CA LYS A 63 0.23 -2.91 22.13
C LYS A 63 1.57 -2.48 21.53
N TYR A 64 1.70 -1.20 21.23
CA TYR A 64 2.91 -0.62 20.62
C TYR A 64 3.84 -0.09 21.71
N TYR A 65 5.13 -0.43 21.62
CA TYR A 65 6.16 0.01 22.55
C TYR A 65 7.36 0.59 21.79
N CYS A 66 8.04 1.56 22.40
CA CYS A 66 9.37 1.98 21.96
C CYS A 66 10.43 0.92 22.34
N ASP A 67 11.60 0.98 21.70
CA ASP A 67 12.70 0.01 21.91
C ASP A 67 13.13 -0.11 23.39
N GLU A 68 13.09 1.00 24.13
CA GLU A 68 13.44 1.01 25.55
C GLU A 68 12.39 0.29 26.41
N CYS A 69 11.11 0.65 26.25
CA CYS A 69 10.02 0.07 27.03
C CYS A 69 9.75 -1.39 26.69
N ALA A 70 10.00 -1.81 25.44
CA ALA A 70 9.84 -3.19 25.01
C ALA A 70 10.77 -4.16 25.76
N LYS A 71 12.01 -3.73 26.06
CA LYS A 71 12.99 -4.53 26.82
C LYS A 71 12.56 -4.77 28.26
N GLU A 72 11.82 -3.82 28.84
CA GLU A 72 11.30 -3.93 30.21
C GLU A 72 10.04 -4.80 30.27
N GLU A 73 9.16 -4.72 29.28
CA GLU A 73 7.90 -5.48 29.24
C GLU A 73 8.11 -6.98 28.99
N MET A 74 9.21 -7.35 28.32
CA MET A 74 9.55 -8.75 28.00
C MET A 74 10.28 -9.49 29.14
N ARG A 75 10.42 -8.86 30.31
CA ARG A 75 11.08 -9.41 31.50
C ARG A 75 10.07 -9.92 32.52
#